data_AF-A0A970JCD7-F1
#
_entry.id   AF-A0A970JCD7-F1
#
_cell.length_a   1.000
_cell.length_b   1.000
_cell.length_c   1.000
_cell.angle_alpha   90.00
_cell.angle_beta   90.00
_cell.angle_gamma   90.00
#
_symmetry.space_group_name_H-M   'P 1'
#
loop_
_entity.id
_entity.type
_entity.pdbx_description
1 polymer ?
#
loop_
_entity_poly.entity_id
_entity_poly.type
_entity_poly.pdbx_seq_one_letter_code
_entity_poly.pdbx_strand_id
1 'polypeptide(L)'
;MDIKDYGLKLVLKRKYSKKEFSDKLIKKGYEEDEVKKLVLHFEELGYLDDFDYAKRFVHDSVNLKKRGTRRIILELKAKGIPDDIIDGALSGEKICEPDTIKELILKQNVDLRDLKIREKVIRKLMYKGFRRLDIENVIKTLMEGGIL
;
A
#
# COMPACT_ATOMS: atom_id res chain seq x y z
N MET A 1 -15.20 18.64 23.21
CA MET A 1 -14.80 17.22 23.35
C MET A 1 -13.30 17.21 23.45
N ASP A 2 -12.74 16.62 24.51
CA ASP A 2 -11.30 16.62 24.76
C ASP A 2 -10.53 15.84 23.67
N ILE A 3 -9.25 16.17 23.50
CA ILE A 3 -8.36 15.54 22.52
C ILE A 3 -8.23 14.04 22.78
N LYS A 4 -8.16 13.60 24.04
CA LYS A 4 -8.02 12.17 24.39
C LYS A 4 -9.27 11.39 24.02
N ASP A 5 -10.45 11.91 24.37
CA ASP A 5 -11.73 11.29 23.99
C ASP A 5 -11.83 11.17 22.46
N TYR A 6 -11.37 12.18 21.73
CA TYR A 6 -11.49 12.20 20.27
C TYR A 6 -10.49 11.25 19.63
N GLY A 7 -9.24 11.28 20.09
CA GLY A 7 -8.22 10.32 19.72
C GLY A 7 -8.68 8.89 19.96
N LEU A 8 -9.24 8.59 21.13
CA LEU A 8 -9.72 7.24 21.48
C LEU A 8 -10.84 6.78 20.53
N LYS A 9 -11.82 7.64 20.24
CA LYS A 9 -12.86 7.32 19.24
C LYS A 9 -12.28 7.04 17.85
N LEU A 10 -11.18 7.70 17.47
CA LEU A 10 -10.53 7.43 16.18
C LEU A 10 -9.89 6.04 16.17
N VAL A 11 -8.98 5.75 17.11
CA VAL A 11 -8.20 4.51 17.11
C VAL A 11 -9.06 3.26 17.35
N LEU A 12 -10.18 3.40 18.08
CA LEU A 12 -11.15 2.31 18.25
C LEU A 12 -11.96 2.03 16.98
N LYS A 13 -12.15 3.01 16.10
CA LYS A 13 -12.90 2.83 14.84
C LYS A 13 -12.08 2.11 13.77
N ARG A 14 -10.78 2.42 13.69
CA ARG A 14 -9.83 1.76 12.78
C ARG A 14 -8.40 2.09 13.19
N LYS A 15 -7.45 1.33 12.65
CA LYS A 15 -6.02 1.64 12.72
C LYS A 15 -5.69 2.91 11.91
N TYR A 16 -4.72 3.68 12.40
CA TYR A 16 -4.14 4.86 11.77
C TYR A 16 -2.62 4.74 11.84
N SER A 17 -1.91 5.25 10.82
CA SER A 17 -0.52 5.65 10.99
C SER A 17 -0.47 6.87 11.92
N LYS A 18 0.65 7.10 12.62
CA LYS A 18 0.81 8.27 13.48
C LYS A 18 0.56 9.59 12.74
N LYS A 19 1.07 9.74 11.52
CA LYS A 19 0.83 10.94 10.69
C LYS A 19 -0.66 11.15 10.38
N GLU A 20 -1.35 10.12 9.86
CA GLU A 20 -2.80 10.22 9.61
C GLU A 20 -3.59 10.58 10.87
N PHE A 21 -3.19 10.07 12.04
CA PHE A 21 -3.81 10.41 13.32
C PHE A 21 -3.56 11.88 13.69
N SER A 22 -2.31 12.33 13.64
CA SER A 22 -1.91 13.72 13.91
C SER A 22 -2.59 14.71 12.97
N ASP A 23 -2.52 14.47 11.64
CA ASP A 23 -3.13 15.32 10.62
C ASP A 23 -4.63 15.51 10.88
N LYS A 24 -5.30 14.45 11.36
CA LYS A 24 -6.73 14.47 11.65
C LYS A 24 -7.07 15.26 12.92
N LEU A 25 -6.23 15.21 13.95
CA LEU A 25 -6.39 16.01 15.16
C LEU A 25 -6.09 17.50 14.87
N ILE A 26 -5.02 17.80 14.14
CA ILE A 26 -4.68 19.17 13.76
C ILE A 26 -5.79 19.78 12.91
N LYS A 27 -6.31 19.04 11.91
CA LYS A 27 -7.45 19.48 11.10
C LYS A 27 -8.72 19.70 11.93
N LYS A 28 -8.84 19.04 13.09
CA LYS A 28 -9.96 19.23 14.02
C LYS A 28 -9.80 20.49 14.88
N GLY A 29 -8.61 21.09 14.92
CA GLY A 29 -8.31 22.33 15.62
C GLY A 29 -7.53 22.15 16.93
N TYR A 30 -6.90 20.99 17.15
CA TYR A 30 -6.04 20.78 18.32
C TYR A 30 -4.61 21.27 18.06
N GLU A 31 -3.97 21.81 19.10
CA GLU A 31 -2.61 22.37 19.03
C GLU A 31 -1.56 21.27 18.79
N GLU A 32 -0.51 21.60 18.04
CA GLU A 32 0.49 20.62 17.59
C GLU A 32 1.21 19.93 18.77
N ASP A 33 1.51 20.66 19.84
CA ASP A 33 2.17 20.12 21.02
C ASP A 33 1.28 19.17 21.82
N GLU A 34 -0.03 19.42 21.86
CA GLU A 34 -1.00 18.50 22.49
C GLU A 34 -1.13 17.23 21.67
N VAL A 35 -1.17 17.36 20.35
CA VAL A 35 -1.21 16.22 19.41
C VAL A 35 0.04 15.36 19.56
N LYS A 36 1.24 15.96 19.60
CA LYS A 36 2.50 15.23 19.80
C LYS A 36 2.51 14.44 21.10
N LYS A 37 2.10 15.06 22.22
CA LYS A 37 1.99 14.39 23.53
C LYS A 37 1.01 13.22 23.47
N LEU A 38 -0.14 13.40 22.81
CA LEU A 38 -1.13 12.34 22.69
C LEU A 38 -0.63 11.17 21.83
N VAL A 39 0.05 11.45 20.73
CA VAL A 39 0.63 10.41 19.86
C VAL A 39 1.62 9.55 20.61
N LEU A 40 2.55 10.15 21.37
CA LEU A 40 3.51 9.42 22.20
C LEU A 40 2.80 8.56 23.23
N HIS A 41 1.83 9.12 23.94
CA HIS A 41 1.06 8.38 24.93
C HIS A 41 0.27 7.21 24.32
N PHE A 42 -0.31 7.40 23.13
CA PHE A 42 -1.07 6.35 22.44
C PHE A 42 -0.19 5.29 21.80
N GLU A 43 1.05 5.64 21.44
CA GLU A 43 2.07 4.68 21.05
C GLU A 43 2.51 3.82 22.24
N GLU A 44 2.79 4.43 23.40
CA GLU A 44 3.12 3.70 24.64
C GLU A 44 2.02 2.71 25.05
N LEU A 45 0.75 3.08 24.83
CA LEU A 45 -0.41 2.23 25.09
C LEU A 45 -0.69 1.21 23.98
N GLY A 46 0.06 1.22 22.87
CA GLY A 46 -0.13 0.30 21.74
C GLY A 46 -1.34 0.60 20.84
N TYR A 47 -1.97 1.76 21.00
CA TYR A 47 -3.05 2.20 20.09
C TYR A 47 -2.52 2.60 18.72
N LEU A 48 -1.33 3.18 18.67
CA LEU A 48 -0.63 3.57 17.45
C LEU A 48 0.67 2.78 17.31
N ASP A 49 0.85 2.16 16.16
CA ASP A 49 2.05 1.40 15.80
C ASP A 49 2.21 1.48 14.29
N ASP A 50 3.21 2.23 13.83
CA ASP A 50 3.45 2.43 12.40
C ASP A 50 3.98 1.16 11.72
N PHE A 51 4.65 0.27 12.44
CA PHE A 51 5.15 -0.99 11.90
C PHE A 51 4.02 -2.02 11.75
N ASP A 52 3.16 -2.21 12.76
CA ASP A 52 1.94 -3.03 12.63
C ASP A 52 1.03 -2.47 11.53
N TYR A 53 0.88 -1.14 11.46
CA TYR A 53 0.13 -0.49 10.40
C TYR A 53 0.72 -0.79 9.01
N ALA A 54 2.04 -0.62 8.83
CA ALA A 54 2.72 -0.88 7.57
C ALA A 54 2.60 -2.34 7.15
N LYS A 55 2.82 -3.29 8.06
CA LYS A 55 2.69 -4.74 7.77
C LYS A 55 1.30 -5.10 7.25
N ARG A 56 0.24 -4.66 7.94
CA ARG A 56 -1.14 -4.90 7.49
C ARG A 56 -1.41 -4.25 6.14
N PHE A 57 -0.93 -3.03 5.95
CA PHE A 57 -1.11 -2.30 4.70
C PHE A 57 -0.42 -2.98 3.51
N VAL A 58 0.82 -3.47 3.72
CA VAL A 58 1.57 -4.27 2.73
C VAL A 58 0.76 -5.53 2.41
N HIS A 59 0.37 -6.29 3.44
CA HIS A 59 -0.39 -7.53 3.29
C HIS A 59 -1.66 -7.34 2.45
N ASP A 60 -2.51 -6.39 2.82
CA ASP A 60 -3.75 -6.09 2.09
C ASP A 60 -3.47 -5.61 0.66
N SER A 61 -2.41 -4.83 0.47
CA SER A 61 -2.07 -4.30 -0.84
C SER A 61 -1.57 -5.37 -1.80
N VAL A 62 -0.77 -6.31 -1.31
CA VAL A 62 -0.26 -7.46 -2.07
C VAL A 62 -1.38 -8.46 -2.32
N ASN A 63 -2.04 -8.93 -1.26
CA ASN A 63 -2.89 -10.11 -1.32
C ASN A 63 -4.32 -9.80 -1.79
N LEU A 64 -4.89 -8.67 -1.36
CA LEU A 64 -6.28 -8.31 -1.66
C LEU A 64 -6.37 -7.36 -2.86
N LYS A 65 -5.53 -6.31 -2.90
CA LYS A 65 -5.60 -5.27 -3.94
C LYS A 65 -4.75 -5.58 -5.17
N LYS A 66 -3.86 -6.58 -5.09
CA LYS A 66 -2.93 -6.97 -6.16
C LYS A 66 -2.17 -5.75 -6.70
N ARG A 67 -1.46 -5.05 -5.81
CA ARG A 67 -0.62 -3.88 -6.12
C ARG A 67 0.85 -4.28 -6.16
N GLY A 68 1.60 -3.61 -7.04
CA GLY A 68 3.05 -3.71 -7.06
C GLY A 68 3.69 -2.89 -5.94
N THR A 69 4.85 -3.34 -5.50
CA THR A 69 5.67 -2.83 -4.41
C THR A 69 5.89 -1.33 -4.52
N ARG A 70 6.15 -0.80 -5.73
CA ARG A 70 6.36 0.65 -5.94
C ARG A 70 5.15 1.48 -5.52
N ARG A 71 3.93 0.99 -5.78
CA ARG A 71 2.70 1.68 -5.38
C ARG A 71 2.50 1.60 -3.88
N ILE A 72 2.83 0.46 -3.28
CA ILE A 72 2.75 0.24 -1.83
C ILE A 72 3.67 1.22 -1.10
N ILE A 73 4.94 1.30 -1.51
CA ILE A 73 5.92 2.25 -0.97
C ILE A 73 5.41 3.69 -1.06
N LEU A 74 4.93 4.12 -2.25
CA LEU A 74 4.44 5.48 -2.44
C LEU A 74 3.27 5.81 -1.50
N GLU A 75 2.32 4.89 -1.34
CA GLU A 75 1.17 5.10 -0.46
C GLU A 75 1.56 5.12 1.03
N LEU A 76 2.52 4.28 1.45
CA LEU A 76 3.06 4.29 2.82
C LEU A 76 3.83 5.58 3.12
N LYS A 77 4.65 6.07 2.18
CA LYS A 77 5.33 7.37 2.32
C LYS A 77 4.34 8.52 2.44
N ALA A 78 3.28 8.53 1.65
CA ALA A 78 2.22 9.55 1.75
C ALA A 78 1.51 9.51 3.13
N LYS A 79 1.49 8.34 3.78
CA LYS A 79 1.00 8.13 5.14
C LYS A 79 2.04 8.39 6.22
N GLY A 80 3.22 8.90 5.85
CA GLY A 80 4.27 9.29 6.80
C GLY A 80 5.04 8.13 7.41
N ILE A 81 4.98 6.95 6.81
CA ILE A 81 5.73 5.79 7.29
C ILE A 81 7.20 5.94 6.84
N PRO A 82 8.17 5.87 7.77
CA PRO A 82 9.60 5.89 7.47
C PRO A 82 10.07 4.74 6.58
N ASP A 83 11.15 4.96 5.83
CA ASP A 83 11.68 3.98 4.86
C ASP A 83 12.12 2.66 5.51
N ASP A 84 12.75 2.72 6.68
CA ASP A 84 13.16 1.54 7.47
C ASP A 84 11.96 0.68 7.89
N ILE A 85 10.85 1.31 8.28
CA ILE A 85 9.59 0.62 8.61
C ILE A 85 8.96 0.00 7.36
N ILE A 86 8.98 0.72 6.23
CA ILE A 86 8.48 0.21 4.95
C ILE A 86 9.29 -1.01 4.51
N ASP A 87 10.61 -0.94 4.56
CA ASP A 87 11.51 -2.01 4.16
C ASP A 87 11.35 -3.23 5.07
N GLY A 88 11.22 -3.02 6.39
CA GLY A 88 10.90 -4.08 7.34
C GLY A 88 9.54 -4.75 7.08
N ALA A 89 8.51 -3.97 6.75
CA ALA A 89 7.19 -4.51 6.44
C ALA A 89 7.16 -5.30 5.11
N LEU A 90 7.87 -4.81 4.09
CA LEU A 90 7.99 -5.47 2.78
C LEU A 90 8.79 -6.77 2.85
N SER A 91 9.92 -6.76 3.58
CA SER A 91 10.77 -7.95 3.74
C SER A 91 10.08 -9.09 4.50
N GLY A 92 9.13 -8.76 5.37
CA GLY A 92 8.30 -9.74 6.09
C GLY A 92 7.14 -10.32 5.29
N GLU A 93 6.86 -9.83 4.07
CA GLU A 93 5.75 -10.30 3.24
C GLU A 93 6.24 -11.13 2.05
N LYS A 94 5.50 -12.18 1.70
CA LYS A 94 5.84 -13.03 0.55
C LYS A 94 5.33 -12.38 -0.74
N ILE A 95 6.18 -11.62 -1.40
CA ILE A 95 5.84 -10.91 -2.63
C ILE A 95 6.40 -11.65 -3.86
N CYS A 96 5.51 -12.08 -4.76
CA CYS A 96 5.88 -12.54 -6.10
C CYS A 96 5.12 -11.71 -7.15
N GLU A 97 5.75 -10.62 -7.60
CA GLU A 97 5.13 -9.74 -8.60
C GLU A 97 4.90 -10.43 -9.95
N PRO A 98 5.83 -11.24 -10.51
CA PRO A 98 5.60 -11.91 -11.79
C PRO A 98 4.34 -12.79 -11.80
N ASP A 99 4.11 -13.56 -10.73
CA ASP A 99 2.92 -14.40 -10.59
C ASP A 99 1.63 -13.55 -10.49
N THR A 100 1.69 -12.47 -9.74
CA THR A 100 0.57 -11.53 -9.60
C THR A 100 0.25 -10.84 -10.93
N ILE A 101 1.29 -10.41 -11.67
CA ILE A 101 1.16 -9.81 -13.00
C ILE A 101 0.51 -10.81 -13.95
N LYS A 102 0.99 -12.06 -13.96
CA LYS A 102 0.42 -13.15 -14.77
C LYS A 102 -1.05 -13.36 -14.47
N GLU A 103 -1.42 -13.48 -13.19
CA GLU A 103 -2.81 -13.62 -12.74
C GLU A 103 -3.69 -12.47 -13.27
N LEU A 104 -3.23 -11.23 -13.16
CA LEU A 104 -3.96 -10.04 -13.61
C LEU A 104 -4.05 -9.92 -15.13
N ILE A 105 -3.07 -10.41 -15.89
CA ILE A 105 -3.13 -10.47 -17.35
C ILE A 105 -4.17 -11.49 -17.79
N LEU A 106 -4.10 -12.72 -17.28
CA LEU A 106 -5.00 -13.81 -17.69
C LEU A 106 -6.46 -13.50 -17.34
N LYS A 107 -6.71 -12.87 -16.20
CA LYS A 107 -8.07 -12.42 -15.81
C LYS A 107 -8.70 -11.40 -16.76
N GLN A 108 -7.90 -10.70 -17.57
CA GLN A 108 -8.45 -9.73 -18.52
C GLN A 108 -9.03 -10.40 -19.76
N ASN A 109 -8.60 -11.61 -20.11
CA ASN A 109 -9.09 -12.37 -21.25
C ASN A 109 -9.14 -11.55 -22.55
N VAL A 110 -8.00 -10.93 -22.89
CA VAL A 110 -7.85 -10.08 -24.08
C VAL A 110 -6.72 -10.57 -24.97
N ASP A 111 -6.82 -10.32 -26.27
CA ASP A 111 -5.75 -10.60 -27.22
C ASP A 111 -4.62 -9.58 -27.05
N LEU A 112 -3.50 -10.04 -26.49
CA LEU A 112 -2.31 -9.22 -26.30
C LEU A 112 -1.47 -9.10 -27.58
N ARG A 113 -1.78 -9.79 -28.67
CA ARG A 113 -1.12 -9.60 -29.98
C ARG A 113 -1.49 -8.26 -30.58
N ASP A 114 -2.69 -7.74 -30.29
CA ASP A 114 -3.05 -6.36 -30.55
C ASP A 114 -2.21 -5.41 -29.67
N LEU A 115 -1.37 -4.60 -30.33
CA LEU A 115 -0.47 -3.66 -29.67
C LEU A 115 -1.21 -2.56 -28.88
N LYS A 116 -2.37 -2.10 -29.34
CA LYS A 116 -3.18 -1.09 -28.64
C LYS A 116 -3.78 -1.67 -27.36
N ILE A 117 -4.27 -2.91 -27.40
CA ILE A 117 -4.78 -3.62 -26.22
C ILE A 117 -3.63 -3.88 -25.24
N ARG A 118 -2.49 -4.38 -25.73
CA ARG A 118 -1.29 -4.62 -24.92
C ARG A 118 -0.85 -3.38 -24.15
N GLU A 119 -0.75 -2.23 -24.82
CA GLU A 119 -0.35 -0.98 -24.18
C GLU A 119 -1.38 -0.49 -23.14
N LYS A 120 -2.68 -0.74 -23.35
CA LYS A 120 -3.71 -0.48 -22.33
C LYS A 120 -3.50 -1.35 -21.08
N VAL A 121 -3.20 -2.64 -21.27
CA VAL A 121 -2.92 -3.57 -20.16
C VAL A 121 -1.65 -3.15 -19.42
N ILE A 122 -0.57 -2.83 -20.13
CA ILE A 122 0.69 -2.35 -19.54
C ILE A 122 0.44 -1.11 -18.69
N ARG A 123 -0.24 -0.08 -19.23
CA ARG A 123 -0.55 1.15 -18.47
C ARG A 123 -1.38 0.89 -17.21
N LYS A 124 -2.37 0.01 -17.29
CA LYS A 124 -3.19 -0.39 -16.13
C LYS A 124 -2.36 -1.05 -15.03
N LEU A 125 -1.44 -1.94 -15.40
CA LEU A 125 -0.56 -2.62 -14.44
C LEU A 125 0.52 -1.69 -13.89
N MET A 126 1.04 -0.76 -14.70
CA MET A 126 1.92 0.31 -14.22
C MET A 126 1.23 1.20 -13.18
N TYR A 127 -0.05 1.56 -13.40
CA TYR A 127 -0.83 2.30 -12.42
C TYR A 127 -1.01 1.53 -11.10
N LYS A 128 -1.05 0.19 -11.17
CA LYS A 128 -1.04 -0.68 -9.98
C LYS A 128 0.33 -0.78 -9.29
N GLY A 129 1.40 -0.24 -9.88
CA GLY A 129 2.73 -0.19 -9.28
C GLY A 129 3.74 -1.20 -9.82
N PHE A 130 3.38 -2.00 -10.83
CA PHE A 130 4.30 -2.96 -11.43
C PHE A 130 5.24 -2.26 -12.41
N ARG A 131 6.50 -2.71 -12.48
CA ARG A 131 7.45 -2.15 -13.45
C ARG A 131 7.08 -2.60 -14.86
N ARG A 132 7.24 -1.70 -15.83
CA ARG A 132 7.01 -1.99 -17.26
C ARG A 132 7.79 -3.22 -17.72
N LEU A 133 9.08 -3.29 -17.38
CA LEU A 133 9.95 -4.41 -17.74
C LEU A 133 9.41 -5.77 -17.24
N ASP A 134 8.95 -5.83 -15.99
CA ASP A 134 8.43 -7.09 -15.42
C ASP A 134 7.12 -7.50 -16.09
N ILE A 135 6.26 -6.52 -16.42
CA ILE A 135 5.04 -6.76 -17.21
C ILE A 135 5.38 -7.31 -18.60
N GLU A 136 6.31 -6.67 -19.30
CA GLU A 136 6.73 -7.07 -20.65
C GLU A 136 7.36 -8.47 -20.66
N ASN A 137 8.19 -8.80 -19.66
CA ASN A 137 8.77 -10.13 -19.48
C ASN A 137 7.70 -11.20 -19.28
N VAL A 138 6.68 -10.93 -18.46
CA VAL A 138 5.57 -11.87 -18.26
C VAL A 138 4.76 -12.04 -19.55
N ILE A 139 4.44 -10.95 -20.27
CA ILE A 139 3.73 -11.04 -21.56
C ILE A 139 4.52 -11.87 -22.56
N LYS A 140 5.82 -11.64 -22.67
CA LYS A 140 6.72 -12.41 -23.56
C LYS A 140 6.69 -13.89 -23.21
N THR A 141 6.83 -14.23 -21.93
CA THR A 141 6.78 -15.62 -21.45
C THR A 141 5.44 -16.30 -21.77
N LEU A 142 4.32 -15.57 -21.62
CA LEU A 142 2.99 -16.09 -21.95
C LEU A 142 2.79 -16.33 -23.46
N MET A 143 3.37 -15.49 -24.31
CA MET A 143 3.34 -15.67 -25.77
C MET A 143 4.22 -16.84 -26.22
N GLU A 144 5.44 -16.95 -25.69
CA GLU A 144 6.36 -18.05 -26.00
C GLU A 144 5.85 -19.41 -25.51
N GLY A 145 5.16 -19.43 -24.38
CA GLY A 145 4.54 -20.64 -23.82
C GLY A 145 3.20 -21.05 -24.46
N GLY A 146 2.70 -20.32 -25.47
CA GLY A 146 1.43 -20.63 -26.14
C GLY A 146 0.18 -20.44 -25.27
N ILE A 147 0.28 -19.69 -24.17
CA ILE A 147 -0.84 -19.40 -23.26
C ILE A 147 -1.69 -18.23 -23.82
N LEU A 148 -1.14 -17.43 -24.75
CA LEU A 148 -1.77 -16.31 -25.44
C LEU A 148 -1.70 -16.45 -26.97
#